data_AF-A0A1I4DC19-F1
#
_entry.id   AF-A0A1I4DC19-F1
#
_cell.length_a   1.000
_cell.length_b   1.000
_cell.length_c   1.000
_cell.angle_alpha   90.00
_cell.angle_beta   90.00
_cell.angle_gamma   90.00
#
_symmetry.space_group_name_H-M   'P 1'
#
loop_
_entity.id
_entity.type
_entity.pdbx_description
1 polymer ?
#
loop_
_entity_poly.entity_id
_entity_poly.type
_entity_poly.pdbx_seq_one_letter_code
_entity_poly.pdbx_strand_id
1 'polypeptide(L)'
;MPTMKEEVSGFWEYATIDDVTFPSVLDALRELTETPPGQDDTERMLHFVGLMLDQGFIAVSSPYADPPGEPWCDGDRDAVLRRIRQEWEALDHEPTFLDLCWFHRPRENGAKRA
;
A
#
# COMPACT_ATOMS: atom_id res chain seq x y z
N MET A 1 -7.85 19.41 -2.47
CA MET A 1 -7.15 18.33 -1.75
C MET A 1 -8.20 17.34 -1.30
N PRO A 2 -7.96 16.03 -1.44
CA PRO A 2 -8.94 14.98 -1.19
C PRO A 2 -8.97 14.54 0.30
N THR A 3 -10.02 13.83 0.69
CA THR A 3 -10.12 13.10 1.96
C THR A 3 -9.46 11.71 1.85
N MET A 4 -9.16 11.06 2.97
CA MET A 4 -8.60 9.69 2.98
C MET A 4 -9.50 8.73 2.21
N LYS A 5 -10.81 8.83 2.41
CA LYS A 5 -11.79 7.96 1.75
C LYS A 5 -11.80 8.17 0.24
N GLU A 6 -11.73 9.42 -0.21
CA GLU A 6 -11.65 9.74 -1.64
C GLU A 6 -10.38 9.18 -2.27
N GLU A 7 -9.22 9.30 -1.59
CA GLU A 7 -7.97 8.76 -2.12
C GLU A 7 -7.94 7.23 -2.17
N VAL A 8 -8.38 6.55 -1.10
CA VAL A 8 -8.46 5.09 -1.14
C VAL A 8 -9.42 4.62 -2.24
N SER A 9 -10.49 5.37 -2.51
CA SER A 9 -11.41 5.09 -3.63
C SER A 9 -10.74 5.34 -4.98
N GLY A 10 -9.97 6.42 -5.13
CA GLY A 10 -9.19 6.72 -6.33
C GLY A 10 -8.15 5.64 -6.63
N PHE A 11 -7.44 5.17 -5.60
CA PHE A 11 -6.54 4.03 -5.73
C PHE A 11 -7.28 2.76 -6.13
N TRP A 12 -8.51 2.54 -5.66
CA TRP A 12 -9.27 1.35 -6.01
C TRP A 12 -9.64 1.32 -7.49
N GLU A 13 -9.97 2.48 -8.05
CA GLU A 13 -10.19 2.66 -9.49
C GLU A 13 -8.88 2.51 -10.27
N TYR A 14 -7.80 3.14 -9.82
CA TYR A 14 -6.47 3.03 -10.45
C TYR A 14 -5.96 1.59 -10.48
N ALA A 15 -6.16 0.84 -9.39
CA ALA A 15 -5.78 -0.56 -9.25
C ALA A 15 -6.49 -1.53 -10.22
N THR A 16 -7.42 -1.03 -11.04
CA THR A 16 -7.97 -1.78 -12.17
C THR A 16 -7.06 -1.78 -13.40
N ILE A 17 -6.13 -0.81 -13.47
CA ILE A 17 -5.24 -0.58 -14.60
C ILE A 17 -3.82 -1.01 -14.23
N ASP A 18 -3.32 -0.58 -13.07
CA ASP A 18 -1.94 -0.83 -12.62
C ASP A 18 -1.85 -0.93 -11.10
N ASP A 19 -0.79 -1.55 -10.59
CA ASP A 19 -0.57 -1.72 -9.15
C ASP A 19 -0.20 -0.37 -8.49
N VAL A 20 -0.66 -0.15 -7.26
CA VAL A 20 -0.36 1.08 -6.50
C VAL A 20 1.01 0.94 -5.83
N THR A 21 1.92 1.85 -6.15
CA THR A 21 3.26 1.87 -5.55
C THR A 21 3.25 2.47 -4.15
N PHE A 22 4.18 2.06 -3.28
CA PHE A 22 4.32 2.66 -1.96
C PHE A 22 4.57 4.18 -2.00
N PRO A 23 5.44 4.72 -2.89
CA PRO A 23 5.60 6.16 -3.03
C PRO A 23 4.28 6.89 -3.38
N SER A 24 3.42 6.29 -4.22
CA SER A 24 2.10 6.87 -4.52
C SER A 24 1.24 7.01 -3.27
N VAL A 25 1.31 6.04 -2.35
CA VAL A 25 0.61 6.10 -1.06
C VAL A 25 1.13 7.26 -0.19
N LEU A 26 2.45 7.47 -0.16
CA LEU A 26 3.05 8.57 0.60
C LEU A 26 2.73 9.95 0.00
N ASP A 27 2.72 10.05 -1.33
CA ASP A 27 2.34 11.29 -2.01
C ASP A 27 0.86 11.61 -1.74
N ALA A 28 -0.03 10.60 -1.81
CA ALA A 28 -1.43 10.77 -1.42
C ALA A 28 -1.57 11.24 0.04
N LEU A 29 -0.82 10.63 0.98
CA LEU A 29 -0.81 11.02 2.40
C LEU A 29 -0.43 12.49 2.59
N ARG A 30 0.55 13.01 1.83
CA ARG A 30 1.00 14.41 1.88
C ARG A 30 -0.03 15.38 1.32
N GLU A 31 -0.89 14.92 0.42
CA GLU A 31 -1.91 15.73 -0.26
C GLU A 31 -3.28 15.73 0.42
N LEU A 32 -3.45 14.96 1.50
CA LEU A 32 -4.73 14.89 2.22
C LEU A 32 -5.14 16.22 2.86
N THR A 33 -6.44 16.48 2.87
CA THR A 33 -7.04 17.59 3.63
C THR A 33 -7.10 17.35 5.13
N GLU A 34 -7.10 16.08 5.53
CA GLU A 34 -7.19 15.64 6.91
C GLU A 34 -5.90 14.94 7.33
N THR A 35 -5.52 15.10 8.60
CA THR A 35 -4.38 14.37 9.16
C THR A 35 -4.87 13.01 9.65
N PRO A 36 -4.33 11.88 9.14
CA PRO A 36 -4.70 10.58 9.66
C PRO A 36 -4.33 10.44 11.15
N PRO A 37 -5.01 9.55 11.89
CA PRO A 37 -4.61 9.19 13.25
C PRO A 37 -3.16 8.68 13.32
N GLY A 38 -2.42 9.14 14.32
CA GLY A 38 -1.04 8.72 14.57
C GLY A 38 -0.21 9.83 15.24
N GLN A 39 0.75 9.43 16.07
CA GLN A 39 1.65 10.33 16.79
C GLN A 39 2.82 10.82 15.91
N ASP A 40 3.19 10.05 14.90
CA ASP A 40 4.24 10.35 13.93
C ASP A 40 3.81 9.96 12.50
N ASP A 41 4.69 10.23 11.53
CA ASP A 41 4.41 9.97 10.12
C ASP A 41 4.32 8.47 9.82
N THR A 42 5.04 7.62 10.55
CA THR A 42 4.97 6.17 10.41
C THR A 42 3.59 5.66 10.84
N GLU A 43 3.07 6.10 11.98
CA GLU A 43 1.73 5.71 12.45
C GLU A 43 0.62 6.19 11.51
N ARG A 44 0.75 7.41 10.97
CA ARG A 44 -0.22 7.96 10.01
C ARG A 44 -0.22 7.19 8.69
N MET A 45 0.97 6.87 8.18
CA MET A 45 1.12 6.02 7.00
C MET A 45 0.52 4.63 7.25
N LEU A 46 0.83 3.99 8.38
CA LEU A 46 0.30 2.66 8.71
C LEU A 46 -1.22 2.69 8.88
N HIS A 47 -1.78 3.79 9.40
CA HIS A 47 -3.24 3.96 9.45
C HIS A 47 -3.84 4.00 8.05
N PHE A 48 -3.27 4.80 7.14
CA PHE A 48 -3.75 4.92 5.78
C PHE A 48 -3.62 3.59 5.00
N VAL A 49 -2.49 2.89 5.11
CA VAL A 49 -2.32 1.55 4.54
C VAL A 49 -3.33 0.56 5.14
N GLY A 50 -3.59 0.64 6.46
CA GLY A 50 -4.62 -0.14 7.12
C GLY A 50 -5.99 0.02 6.47
N LEU A 51 -6.38 1.26 6.12
CA LEU A 51 -7.62 1.53 5.40
C LEU A 51 -7.64 0.90 4.01
N MET A 52 -6.52 0.93 3.27
CA MET A 52 -6.42 0.24 1.98
C MET A 52 -6.63 -1.27 2.15
N LEU A 53 -5.95 -1.90 3.10
CA LEU A 53 -6.10 -3.33 3.38
C LEU A 53 -7.54 -3.68 3.80
N ASP A 54 -8.18 -2.82 4.59
CA ASP A 54 -9.58 -2.97 5.02
C ASP A 54 -10.57 -2.85 3.84
N GLN A 55 -10.20 -2.12 2.78
CA GLN A 55 -10.96 -2.08 1.51
C GLN A 55 -10.66 -3.29 0.59
N GLY A 56 -9.76 -4.17 1.01
CA GLY A 56 -9.44 -5.41 0.32
C GLY A 56 -8.21 -5.33 -0.57
N PHE A 57 -7.45 -4.22 -0.61
CA PHE A 57 -6.15 -4.22 -1.27
C PHE A 57 -5.25 -5.29 -0.67
N ILE A 58 -4.38 -5.86 -1.51
CA ILE A 58 -3.42 -6.88 -1.08
C ILE A 58 -2.02 -6.32 -1.32
N ALA A 59 -1.19 -6.34 -0.27
CA ALA A 59 0.22 -6.01 -0.37
C ALA A 59 0.98 -7.14 -1.07
N VAL A 60 1.83 -6.81 -2.04
CA VAL A 60 2.63 -7.76 -2.83
C VAL A 60 4.08 -7.33 -2.95
N SER A 61 4.95 -8.28 -3.29
CA SER A 61 6.31 -7.98 -3.75
C SER A 61 6.28 -7.14 -5.02
N SER A 62 7.32 -6.32 -5.19
CA SER A 62 7.54 -5.55 -6.41
C SER A 62 7.46 -6.44 -7.66
N PRO A 63 6.96 -5.92 -8.80
CA PRO A 63 7.01 -6.65 -10.08
C PRO A 63 8.44 -6.93 -10.57
N TYR A 64 9.44 -6.30 -9.93
CA TYR A 64 10.86 -6.53 -10.19
C TYR A 64 11.52 -7.50 -9.20
N ALA A 65 10.77 -8.03 -8.22
CA ALA A 65 11.26 -9.04 -7.27
C ALA A 65 11.24 -10.46 -7.87
N ASP A 66 11.89 -11.41 -7.18
CA ASP A 66 11.86 -12.84 -7.52
C ASP A 66 11.35 -13.66 -6.31
N PRO A 67 10.14 -14.23 -6.36
CA PRO A 67 9.11 -14.09 -7.42
C PRO A 67 8.37 -12.73 -7.41
N PRO A 68 7.92 -12.23 -8.58
CA PRO A 68 7.26 -10.94 -8.70
C PRO A 68 5.77 -11.00 -8.33
N GLY A 69 5.27 -9.99 -7.63
CA GLY A 69 3.84 -9.85 -7.33
C GLY A 69 3.27 -10.89 -6.35
N GLU A 70 4.10 -11.52 -5.54
CA GLU A 70 3.64 -12.49 -4.54
C GLU A 70 2.99 -11.78 -3.35
N PRO A 71 1.81 -12.23 -2.89
CA PRO A 71 1.14 -11.67 -1.72
C PRO A 71 2.02 -11.75 -0.48
N TRP A 72 2.04 -10.66 0.28
CA TRP A 72 2.70 -10.64 1.58
C TRP A 72 1.82 -11.24 2.64
N CYS A 73 2.42 -12.09 3.49
CA CYS A 73 1.81 -12.60 4.72
C CYS A 73 0.43 -13.24 4.51
N ASP A 74 0.20 -13.88 3.36
CA ASP A 74 -1.09 -14.48 2.98
C ASP A 74 -2.29 -13.51 3.08
N GLY A 75 -2.04 -12.20 2.96
CA GLY A 75 -3.07 -11.16 3.09
C GLY A 75 -3.48 -10.85 4.53
N ASP A 76 -2.77 -11.37 5.55
CA ASP A 76 -3.03 -11.01 6.95
C ASP A 76 -2.67 -9.55 7.20
N ARG A 77 -3.70 -8.73 7.41
CA ARG A 77 -3.59 -7.28 7.60
C ARG A 77 -2.56 -6.89 8.66
N ASP A 78 -2.64 -7.49 9.85
CA ASP A 78 -1.79 -7.08 10.96
C ASP A 78 -0.35 -7.54 10.75
N ALA A 79 -0.13 -8.68 10.10
CA ALA A 79 1.20 -9.13 9.68
C ALA A 79 1.81 -8.22 8.61
N VAL A 80 1.02 -7.78 7.62
CA VAL A 80 1.46 -6.80 6.61
C VAL A 80 1.85 -5.48 7.27
N LEU A 81 1.01 -4.92 8.15
CA LEU A 81 1.32 -3.66 8.84
C LEU A 81 2.55 -3.77 9.73
N ARG A 82 2.73 -4.89 10.45
CA ARG A 82 3.96 -5.14 11.24
C ARG A 82 5.19 -5.20 10.34
N ARG A 83 5.10 -5.87 9.19
CA ARG A 83 6.21 -5.98 8.25
C ARG A 83 6.57 -4.63 7.64
N ILE A 84 5.58 -3.84 7.19
CA ILE A 84 5.80 -2.49 6.66
C ILE A 84 6.48 -1.61 7.71
N ARG A 85 6.04 -1.67 8.98
CA ARG A 85 6.72 -0.94 10.07
C ARG A 85 8.18 -1.34 10.19
N GLN A 86 8.47 -2.64 10.25
CA GLN A 86 9.83 -3.15 10.40
C GLN A 86 10.73 -2.75 9.23
N GLU A 87 10.25 -2.88 8.00
CA GLU A 87 11.02 -2.49 6.83
C GLU A 87 11.19 -0.97 6.75
N TRP A 88 10.16 -0.18 7.07
CA TRP A 88 10.24 1.28 7.15
C TRP A 88 11.29 1.75 8.16
N GLU A 89 11.26 1.20 9.39
CA GLU A 89 12.22 1.54 10.45
C GLU A 89 13.65 1.13 10.10
N ALA A 90 13.83 0.17 9.18
CA ALA A 90 15.13 -0.28 8.70
C ALA A 90 15.67 0.54 7.51
N LEU A 91 14.83 1.37 6.87
CA LEU A 91 15.27 2.25 5.79
C LEU A 91 16.12 3.41 6.36
N ASP A 92 17.26 3.66 5.72
CA ASP A 92 18.12 4.81 6.00
C ASP A 92 17.95 5.94 4.95
N HIS A 93 16.95 5.81 4.08
CA HIS A 93 16.62 6.74 3.02
C HIS A 93 15.10 6.90 2.82
N GLU A 94 14.70 7.91 2.05
CA GLU A 94 13.30 8.05 1.60
C GLU A 94 12.88 6.84 0.75
N PRO A 95 11.66 6.30 0.94
CA PRO A 95 11.17 5.17 0.15
C PRO A 95 11.08 5.48 -1.35
N THR A 96 11.58 4.56 -2.15
CA THR A 96 11.51 4.55 -3.60
C THR A 96 10.52 3.49 -4.09
N PHE A 97 10.32 3.40 -5.40
CA PHE A 97 9.42 2.39 -6.00
C PHE A 97 9.91 0.94 -5.83
N LEU A 98 11.18 0.74 -5.44
CA LEU A 98 11.75 -0.57 -5.16
C LEU A 98 11.65 -0.97 -3.69
N ASP A 99 11.29 -0.02 -2.82
CA ASP A 99 11.21 -0.24 -1.39
C ASP A 99 9.81 -0.68 -0.98
N LEU A 100 9.75 -1.46 0.10
CA LEU A 100 8.51 -1.95 0.72
C LEU A 100 7.65 -2.74 -0.28
N CYS A 101 6.32 -2.67 -0.13
CA CYS A 101 5.36 -3.42 -0.94
C CYS A 101 4.69 -2.56 -2.01
N TRP A 102 4.10 -3.24 -2.98
CA TRP A 102 3.11 -2.67 -3.89
C TRP A 102 1.72 -3.14 -3.46
N PHE A 103 0.65 -2.49 -3.92
CA PHE A 103 -0.72 -2.88 -3.59
C PHE A 103 -1.51 -3.18 -4.86
N HIS A 104 -2.05 -4.39 -4.94
CA HIS A 104 -2.96 -4.76 -6.01
C HIS A 104 -4.39 -4.85 -5.51
N ARG A 105 -5.33 -4.77 -6.45
CA ARG A 105 -6.71 -5.17 -6.19
C ARG A 105 -6.81 -6.70 -6.18
N PRO A 106 -7.61 -7.31 -5.28
CA PRO A 106 -7.87 -8.74 -5.30
C PRO A 106 -8.48 -9.09 -6.65
N ARG A 107 -7.82 -10.00 -7.38
CA ARG A 107 -8.35 -10.48 -8.64
C ARG A 107 -9.63 -11.24 -8.35
N GLU A 108 -10.72 -10.87 -9.00
CA GLU A 108 -11.83 -11.80 -9.14
C GLU A 108 -11.25 -13.07 -9.77
N ASN A 109 -11.40 -14.22 -9.10
CA ASN A 109 -10.90 -15.51 -9.53
C ASN A 109 -11.13 -15.72 -11.05
N GLY A 110 -10.08 -15.57 -11.88
CA GLY A 110 -10.22 -15.83 -13.32
C GLY A 110 -9.16 -15.27 -14.27
N ALA A 111 -8.46 -14.18 -13.95
CA ALA A 111 -7.49 -13.61 -14.89
C ALA A 111 -6.07 -14.13 -14.64
N LYS A 112 -5.69 -15.24 -15.28
CA LYS A 112 -4.28 -15.53 -15.56
C LYS A 112 -3.76 -14.43 -16.48
N ARG A 113 -2.66 -13.77 -16.11
CA ARG A 113 -1.94 -12.88 -17.04
C ARG A 113 -1.43 -13.76 -18.19
N ALA A 114 -1.79 -13.39 -19.42
CA ALA A 114 -1.20 -13.91 -20.64
C ALA A 114 0.20 -13.31 -20.85
#